data_AF-A0A260SM64-F1
#
_entry.id   AF-A0A260SM64-F1
#
_cell.length_a   1.000
_cell.length_b   1.000
_cell.length_c   1.000
_cell.angle_alpha   90.00
_cell.angle_beta   90.00
_cell.angle_gamma   90.00
#
_symmetry.space_group_name_H-M   'P 1'
#
loop_
_entity.id
_entity.type
_entity.pdbx_description
1 polymer ?
#
loop_
_entity_poly.entity_id
_entity_poly.type
_entity_poly.pdbx_seq_one_letter_code
_entity_poly.pdbx_strand_id
1 'polypeptide(L)'
;MNTSSPAARRSRTIDVRVSSPAPIGYADDTCSSSEGRFASPSAAARFAAALDAGHPDITHTPTGHGDDEVCVSGTPGEITCALATIPIYSAGVRTARIPAPDYLHAAGDEVTLPIQWRGDVGPDSRVIVAAGVDVRVLSTRPDPLPNSTLLLGQWAPVIAHRLAHDVARSITERSGRRTPATVTYLPDQGRFEITHPDLISDTDAAAVARYIRITQLRANLAALDLVADADCAVGLAAELHVLESYSRRVSSTDDRTVR
;
A
#
# COMPACT_ATOMS: atom_id res chain seq x y z
N MET A 1 -11.27 14.01 52.32
CA MET A 1 -11.56 12.67 51.80
C MET A 1 -11.65 12.78 50.29
N ASN A 2 -10.65 12.21 49.60
CA ASN A 2 -10.56 12.20 48.15
C ASN A 2 -11.51 11.14 47.59
N THR A 3 -12.34 11.51 46.63
CA THR A 3 -12.91 10.56 45.66
C THR A 3 -12.56 11.07 44.27
N SER A 4 -11.39 10.65 43.79
CA SER A 4 -11.03 10.78 42.38
C SER A 4 -11.98 9.90 41.56
N SER A 5 -12.86 10.53 40.77
CA SER A 5 -13.55 9.85 39.68
C SER A 5 -12.53 9.38 38.63
N PRO A 6 -12.63 8.16 38.11
CA PRO A 6 -11.76 7.72 37.03
C PRO A 6 -12.20 8.48 35.77
N ALA A 7 -11.32 9.33 35.25
CA ALA A 7 -11.48 9.88 33.90
C ALA A 7 -11.60 8.70 32.94
N ALA A 8 -12.79 8.48 32.40
CA ALA A 8 -13.02 7.49 31.36
C ALA A 8 -12.03 7.79 30.22
N ARG A 9 -11.06 6.90 30.02
CA ARG A 9 -10.26 6.81 28.81
C ARG A 9 -11.24 6.60 27.66
N ARG A 10 -11.76 7.69 27.07
CA ARG A 10 -12.50 7.62 25.81
C ARG A 10 -11.53 7.08 24.78
N SER A 11 -11.72 5.82 24.40
CA SER A 11 -11.01 5.18 23.31
C SER A 11 -11.15 6.07 22.08
N ARG A 12 -10.06 6.70 21.64
CA ARG A 12 -10.06 7.49 20.40
C ARG A 12 -10.24 6.51 19.24
N THR A 13 -11.40 6.54 18.59
CA THR A 13 -11.68 5.79 17.37
C THR A 13 -11.44 6.67 16.14
N ILE A 14 -10.95 6.06 15.08
CA ILE A 14 -10.71 6.67 13.77
C ILE A 14 -11.70 6.03 12.81
N ASP A 15 -12.61 6.82 12.27
CA ASP A 15 -13.55 6.35 11.26
C ASP A 15 -12.95 6.68 9.89
N VAL A 16 -12.82 5.67 9.04
CA VAL A 16 -12.35 5.80 7.65
C VAL A 16 -13.52 5.52 6.74
N ARG A 17 -13.95 6.54 6.00
CA ARG A 17 -14.92 6.38 4.93
C ARG A 17 -14.22 6.42 3.58
N VAL A 18 -14.59 5.47 2.74
CA VAL A 18 -14.06 5.24 1.40
C VAL A 18 -15.25 5.33 0.47
N SER A 19 -15.25 6.27 -0.46
CA SER A 19 -16.32 6.43 -1.45
C SER A 19 -15.74 6.34 -2.85
N SER A 20 -16.36 5.54 -3.71
CA SER A 20 -16.08 5.48 -5.15
C SER A 20 -17.31 5.95 -5.95
N PRO A 21 -17.13 6.72 -7.02
CA PRO A 21 -18.22 7.02 -7.95
C PRO A 21 -18.68 5.73 -8.64
N ALA A 22 -19.95 5.72 -9.06
CA ALA A 22 -20.52 4.59 -9.79
C ALA A 22 -19.84 4.39 -11.15
N PRO A 23 -19.70 3.14 -11.65
CA PRO A 23 -19.21 2.88 -12.99
C PRO A 23 -20.09 3.59 -14.04
N ILE A 24 -19.45 4.24 -15.01
CA ILE A 24 -20.13 4.95 -16.11
C ILE A 24 -21.02 3.96 -16.88
N GLY A 25 -22.35 4.12 -16.82
CA GLY A 25 -23.30 3.31 -17.57
C GLY A 25 -24.55 2.82 -16.82
N TYR A 26 -24.60 3.00 -15.50
CA TYR A 26 -25.82 2.73 -14.71
C TYR A 26 -26.50 4.06 -14.35
N ALA A 27 -27.79 4.18 -14.64
CA ALA A 27 -28.61 5.36 -14.37
C ALA A 27 -29.03 5.47 -12.88
N ASP A 28 -28.29 4.83 -11.98
CA ASP A 28 -28.56 4.83 -10.55
C ASP A 28 -27.29 5.34 -9.85
N ASP A 29 -27.40 6.49 -9.20
CA ASP A 29 -26.34 7.22 -8.47
C ASP A 29 -25.86 6.45 -7.22
N THR A 30 -25.49 5.18 -7.40
CA THR A 30 -25.13 4.29 -6.30
C THR A 30 -23.63 4.39 -6.07
N CYS A 31 -23.20 5.38 -5.29
CA CYS A 31 -21.83 5.42 -4.78
C CYS A 31 -21.57 4.18 -3.92
N SER A 32 -20.51 3.44 -4.23
CA SER A 32 -20.03 2.38 -3.33
C SER A 32 -19.29 3.04 -2.18
N SER A 33 -19.79 2.85 -0.95
CA SER A 33 -19.11 3.32 0.25
C SER A 33 -18.73 2.16 1.17
N SER A 34 -17.45 2.08 1.54
CA SER A 34 -17.00 1.24 2.64
C SER A 34 -16.57 2.11 3.81
N GLU A 35 -16.92 1.68 5.02
CA GLU A 35 -16.61 2.38 6.27
C GLU A 35 -15.91 1.42 7.22
N GLY A 36 -14.84 1.89 7.86
CA GLY A 36 -14.08 1.12 8.83
C GLY A 36 -13.78 1.96 10.06
N ARG A 37 -14.05 1.41 11.25
CA ARG A 37 -13.71 2.02 12.53
C ARG A 37 -12.48 1.37 13.13
N PHE A 38 -11.44 2.16 13.41
CA PHE A 38 -10.15 1.67 13.84
C PHE A 38 -9.75 2.26 15.19
N ALA A 39 -9.10 1.42 16.01
CA ALA A 39 -8.54 1.83 17.30
C ALA A 39 -7.15 2.48 17.18
N SER A 40 -6.56 2.54 15.97
CA SER A 40 -5.24 3.15 15.76
C SER A 40 -5.07 3.74 14.35
N PRO A 41 -4.27 4.81 14.19
CA PRO A 41 -3.93 5.38 12.90
C PRO A 41 -3.29 4.36 11.95
N SER A 42 -2.39 3.51 12.47
CA SER A 42 -1.73 2.49 11.66
C SER A 42 -2.71 1.46 11.08
N ALA A 43 -3.77 1.11 11.81
CA ALA A 43 -4.80 0.21 11.29
C ALA A 43 -5.67 0.90 10.21
N ALA A 44 -6.03 2.16 10.42
CA ALA A 44 -6.73 2.98 9.44
C ALA A 44 -5.92 3.16 8.14
N ALA A 45 -4.62 3.44 8.26
CA ALA A 45 -3.73 3.56 7.11
C ALA A 45 -3.54 2.23 6.37
N ARG A 46 -3.43 1.10 7.09
CA ARG A 46 -3.39 -0.22 6.45
C ARG A 46 -4.67 -0.51 5.67
N PHE A 47 -5.83 -0.18 6.24
CA PHE A 47 -7.10 -0.34 5.54
C PHE A 47 -7.18 0.56 4.31
N ALA A 48 -6.78 1.82 4.44
CA ALA A 48 -6.77 2.78 3.33
C ALA A 48 -5.83 2.37 2.19
N ALA A 49 -4.60 1.93 2.51
CA ALA A 49 -3.60 1.53 1.52
C ALA A 49 -3.84 0.13 0.94
N ALA A 50 -4.60 -0.75 1.61
CA ALA A 50 -4.96 -2.08 1.12
C ALA A 50 -6.17 -2.09 0.19
N LEU A 51 -6.83 -0.95 -0.01
CA LEU A 51 -7.86 -0.78 -1.04
C LEU A 51 -7.15 -0.68 -2.38
N ASP A 52 -6.91 -1.84 -3.00
CA ASP A 52 -6.11 -1.95 -4.21
C ASP A 52 -6.97 -2.20 -5.47
N ALA A 53 -6.44 -1.62 -6.55
CA ALA A 53 -6.45 -2.07 -7.94
C ALA A 53 -7.78 -2.20 -8.71
N GLY A 54 -8.57 -1.14 -8.85
CA GLY A 54 -9.55 -1.14 -9.94
C GLY A 54 -10.50 0.05 -10.10
N HIS A 55 -10.58 0.97 -9.13
CA HIS A 55 -11.49 2.12 -9.22
C HIS A 55 -10.69 3.43 -9.28
N PRO A 56 -10.89 4.24 -10.34
CA PRO A 56 -10.01 5.39 -10.61
C PRO A 56 -10.23 6.61 -9.70
N ASP A 57 -11.21 6.62 -8.80
CA ASP A 57 -11.46 7.77 -7.92
C ASP A 57 -11.94 7.30 -6.55
N ILE A 58 -11.07 7.37 -5.55
CA ILE A 58 -11.44 7.02 -4.17
C ILE A 58 -11.24 8.24 -3.27
N THR A 59 -12.28 8.59 -2.52
CA THR A 59 -12.17 9.62 -1.46
C THR A 59 -12.08 8.93 -0.10
N HIS A 60 -10.98 9.19 0.62
CA HIS A 60 -10.70 8.74 1.98
C HIS A 60 -10.86 9.89 2.97
N THR A 61 -11.60 9.63 4.04
CA THR A 61 -11.75 10.56 5.17
C THR A 61 -11.49 9.81 6.47
N PRO A 62 -10.23 9.71 6.93
CA PRO A 62 -9.93 9.44 8.33
C PRO A 62 -10.41 10.61 9.19
N THR A 63 -11.40 10.35 10.03
CA THR A 63 -11.87 11.26 11.09
C THR A 63 -11.37 10.75 12.44
N GLY A 64 -10.45 11.47 13.06
CA GLY A 64 -10.19 11.33 14.50
C GLY A 64 -11.20 12.18 15.26
N HIS A 65 -11.70 11.71 16.40
CA HIS A 65 -12.57 12.54 17.23
C HIS A 65 -11.78 13.73 17.81
N GLY A 66 -11.89 14.88 17.15
CA GLY A 66 -11.17 16.15 17.36
C GLY A 66 -10.49 16.60 16.07
N ASP A 67 -10.89 17.76 15.54
CA ASP A 67 -10.44 18.66 14.43
C ASP A 67 -9.40 18.25 13.35
N ASP A 68 -8.77 17.08 13.41
CA ASP A 68 -7.83 16.55 12.41
C ASP A 68 -8.55 15.63 11.42
N GLU A 69 -9.62 16.11 10.78
CA GLU A 69 -10.18 15.43 9.61
C GLU A 69 -9.23 15.64 8.42
N VAL A 70 -8.70 14.55 7.89
CA VAL A 70 -7.86 14.60 6.69
C VAL A 70 -8.65 14.00 5.54
N CYS A 71 -9.13 14.82 4.60
CA CYS A 71 -9.70 14.29 3.36
C CYS A 71 -8.59 14.12 2.32
N VAL A 72 -8.44 12.89 1.83
CA VAL A 72 -7.52 12.56 0.75
C VAL A 72 -8.31 11.93 -0.38
N SER A 73 -8.17 12.43 -1.59
CA SER A 73 -8.87 11.89 -2.76
C SER A 73 -7.86 11.63 -3.87
N GLY A 74 -7.99 10.51 -4.56
CA GLY A 74 -7.15 10.19 -5.71
C GLY A 74 -7.07 8.69 -5.96
N THR A 75 -6.04 8.27 -6.71
CA THR A 75 -5.72 6.85 -6.87
C THR A 75 -5.25 6.25 -5.53
N PRO A 76 -5.31 4.91 -5.37
CA PRO A 76 -4.73 4.26 -4.20
C PRO A 76 -3.27 4.66 -3.91
N GLY A 77 -2.46 4.87 -4.96
CA GLY A 77 -1.08 5.35 -4.82
C GLY A 77 -1.00 6.81 -4.32
N GLU A 78 -1.88 7.69 -4.78
CA GLU A 78 -1.97 9.08 -4.28
C GLU A 78 -2.38 9.13 -2.81
N ILE A 79 -3.37 8.33 -2.42
CA ILE A 79 -3.84 8.24 -1.03
C ILE A 79 -2.73 7.71 -0.13
N THR A 80 -2.06 6.65 -0.56
CA THR A 80 -0.93 6.03 0.12
C THR A 80 0.20 7.04 0.34
N CYS A 81 0.58 7.78 -0.71
CA CYS A 81 1.60 8.83 -0.63
C CYS A 81 1.20 9.95 0.33
N ALA A 82 -0.03 10.44 0.24
CA ALA A 82 -0.53 11.50 1.12
C ALA A 82 -0.57 11.06 2.59
N LEU A 83 -1.07 9.87 2.89
CA LEU A 83 -1.08 9.31 4.25
C LEU A 83 0.33 9.09 4.78
N ALA A 84 1.28 8.68 3.93
CA ALA A 84 2.68 8.52 4.34
C ALA A 84 3.35 9.84 4.73
N THR A 85 2.89 10.99 4.20
CA THR A 85 3.35 12.31 4.68
C THR A 85 2.84 12.65 6.08
N ILE A 86 1.92 11.89 6.66
CA ILE A 86 1.40 12.15 8.00
C ILE A 86 2.10 11.19 8.96
N PRO A 87 2.93 11.67 9.92
CA PRO A 87 3.76 10.79 10.75
C PRO A 87 2.99 9.66 11.43
N ILE A 88 1.79 9.94 11.94
CA ILE A 88 0.94 8.96 12.64
C ILE A 88 0.44 7.83 11.73
N TYR A 89 0.32 8.04 10.41
CA TYR A 89 -0.18 7.06 9.44
C TYR A 89 0.95 6.32 8.71
N SER A 90 2.14 6.92 8.62
CA SER A 90 3.28 6.44 7.83
C SER A 90 3.68 4.97 8.09
N ALA A 91 3.68 4.53 9.35
CA ALA A 91 4.01 3.14 9.70
C ALA A 91 2.93 2.15 9.24
N GLY A 92 1.66 2.56 9.29
CA GLY A 92 0.56 1.75 8.79
C GLY A 92 0.62 1.59 7.28
N VAL A 93 0.92 2.66 6.55
CA VAL A 93 1.08 2.61 5.09
C VAL A 93 2.15 1.60 4.66
N ARG A 94 3.35 1.68 5.25
CA ARG A 94 4.47 0.78 4.91
C ARG A 94 4.23 -0.69 5.26
N THR A 95 3.33 -0.96 6.20
CA THR A 95 3.00 -2.33 6.64
C THR A 95 1.70 -2.84 6.01
N ALA A 96 1.08 -2.05 5.12
CA ALA A 96 -0.08 -2.48 4.38
C ALA A 96 0.28 -3.65 3.45
N ARG A 97 -0.68 -4.56 3.28
CA ARG A 97 -0.57 -5.66 2.34
C ARG A 97 -1.59 -5.42 1.25
N ILE A 98 -1.08 -5.28 0.04
CA ILE A 98 -1.88 -5.16 -1.17
C ILE A 98 -1.88 -6.50 -1.93
N PRO A 99 -2.97 -6.83 -2.62
CA PRO A 99 -3.01 -7.98 -3.50
C PRO A 99 -1.94 -7.89 -4.59
N ALA A 100 -1.52 -9.04 -5.08
CA ALA A 100 -0.61 -9.12 -6.21
C ALA A 100 -1.36 -8.75 -7.50
N PRO A 101 -0.73 -8.04 -8.44
CA PRO A 101 -1.31 -7.82 -9.76
C PRO A 101 -1.71 -9.11 -10.48
N ASP A 102 -2.81 -9.08 -11.24
CA ASP A 102 -3.36 -10.24 -11.95
C ASP A 102 -2.36 -10.95 -12.88
N TYR A 103 -1.44 -10.20 -13.50
CA TYR A 103 -0.43 -10.79 -14.37
C TYR A 103 0.52 -11.74 -13.63
N LEU A 104 0.70 -11.57 -12.31
CA LEU A 104 1.49 -12.46 -11.47
C LEU A 104 0.76 -13.75 -11.15
N HIS A 105 -0.56 -13.68 -10.96
CA HIS A 105 -1.39 -14.87 -10.88
C HIS A 105 -1.31 -15.67 -12.19
N ALA A 106 -1.43 -15.00 -13.34
CA ALA A 106 -1.29 -15.66 -14.64
C ALA A 106 0.11 -16.28 -14.86
N ALA A 107 1.18 -15.62 -14.43
CA ALA A 107 2.54 -16.16 -14.49
C ALA A 107 2.73 -17.36 -13.55
N GLY A 108 2.16 -17.28 -12.34
CA GLY A 108 2.17 -18.39 -11.38
C GLY A 108 1.40 -19.60 -11.89
N ASP A 109 0.19 -19.40 -12.40
CA ASP A 109 -0.70 -20.46 -12.88
C ASP A 109 -0.12 -21.16 -14.11
N GLU A 110 0.47 -20.41 -15.05
CA GLU A 110 1.12 -20.97 -16.24
C GLU A 110 2.18 -22.03 -15.89
N VAL A 111 2.94 -21.81 -14.82
CA VAL A 111 4.02 -22.72 -14.42
C VAL A 111 3.54 -23.77 -13.42
N THR A 112 2.68 -23.40 -12.46
CA THR A 112 2.24 -24.31 -11.39
C THR A 112 1.20 -25.33 -11.87
N LEU A 113 0.25 -24.94 -12.73
CA LEU A 113 -0.82 -25.84 -13.17
C LEU A 113 -0.28 -27.08 -13.90
N PRO A 114 0.62 -26.99 -14.90
CA PRO A 114 1.13 -28.18 -15.58
C PRO A 114 1.82 -29.18 -14.65
N ILE A 115 2.50 -28.69 -13.61
CA ILE A 115 3.16 -29.51 -12.59
C ILE A 115 2.11 -30.24 -11.73
N GLN A 116 1.03 -29.55 -11.35
CA GLN A 116 -0.07 -30.12 -10.57
C GLN A 116 -0.87 -31.16 -11.37
N TRP A 117 -1.12 -30.90 -12.66
CA TRP A 117 -1.91 -31.78 -13.53
C TRP A 117 -1.15 -33.05 -13.95
N ARG A 118 0.18 -33.02 -14.04
CA ARG A 118 0.96 -34.18 -14.50
C ARG A 118 0.97 -35.38 -13.56
N GLY A 119 0.57 -35.24 -12.31
CA GLY A 119 0.53 -36.39 -11.38
C GLY A 119 1.89 -37.05 -11.12
N ASP A 120 3.01 -36.53 -11.63
CA ASP A 120 4.39 -36.89 -11.24
C ASP A 120 4.62 -36.69 -9.72
N VAL A 121 3.65 -36.04 -9.09
CA VAL A 121 3.48 -35.99 -7.67
C VAL A 121 2.60 -37.17 -7.22
N GLY A 122 3.15 -38.38 -7.14
CA GLY A 122 2.47 -39.53 -6.51
C GLY A 122 1.98 -39.22 -5.08
N PRO A 123 1.18 -40.09 -4.43
CA PRO A 123 0.69 -39.86 -3.07
C PRO A 123 1.80 -39.56 -2.05
N ASP A 124 3.05 -39.93 -2.35
CA ASP A 124 4.27 -39.60 -1.57
C ASP A 124 4.98 -38.29 -1.97
N SER A 125 4.71 -37.74 -3.15
CA SER A 125 5.29 -36.48 -3.60
C SER A 125 4.48 -35.25 -3.15
N ARG A 126 3.26 -35.47 -2.63
CA ARG A 126 2.74 -34.61 -1.56
C ARG A 126 3.51 -34.98 -0.30
N VAL A 127 4.82 -34.72 -0.34
CA VAL A 127 5.72 -35.07 0.75
C VAL A 127 5.15 -34.42 2.00
N ILE A 128 5.02 -35.25 3.02
CA ILE A 128 4.82 -34.93 4.43
C ILE A 128 5.27 -33.49 4.70
N VAL A 129 4.39 -32.71 5.32
CA VAL A 129 4.50 -31.30 5.75
C VAL A 129 5.83 -30.89 6.42
N ALA A 130 6.76 -31.82 6.63
CA ALA A 130 8.04 -31.63 7.31
C ALA A 130 9.20 -31.09 6.44
N ALA A 131 9.16 -31.10 5.10
CA ALA A 131 10.31 -30.68 4.27
C ALA A 131 9.96 -29.90 2.98
N GLY A 132 8.79 -29.26 2.91
CA GLY A 132 8.44 -28.37 1.80
C GLY A 132 9.26 -27.08 1.81
N VAL A 133 9.63 -26.58 0.63
CA VAL A 133 10.24 -25.27 0.44
C VAL A 133 9.18 -24.31 -0.09
N ASP A 134 9.01 -23.18 0.59
CA ASP A 134 8.06 -22.15 0.17
C ASP A 134 8.55 -21.49 -1.12
N VAL A 135 7.64 -21.20 -2.05
CA VAL A 135 7.92 -20.34 -3.19
C VAL A 135 6.97 -19.14 -3.15
N ARG A 136 7.52 -17.93 -3.17
CA ARG A 136 6.74 -16.70 -3.20
C ARG A 136 7.29 -15.69 -4.20
N VAL A 137 6.42 -14.82 -4.66
CA VAL A 137 6.75 -13.64 -5.46
C VAL A 137 6.58 -12.39 -4.59
N LEU A 138 7.59 -11.53 -4.59
CA LEU A 138 7.58 -10.21 -3.95
C LEU A 138 7.66 -9.14 -5.05
N SER A 139 6.57 -8.42 -5.26
CA SER A 139 6.55 -7.27 -6.15
C SER A 139 6.91 -6.02 -5.37
N THR A 140 8.01 -5.37 -5.75
CA THR A 140 8.51 -4.17 -5.08
C THR A 140 8.01 -2.91 -5.77
N ARG A 141 7.59 -1.91 -4.99
CA ARG A 141 7.20 -0.59 -5.46
C ARG A 141 8.08 0.50 -4.81
N PRO A 142 8.21 1.70 -5.39
CA PRO A 142 8.91 2.80 -4.74
C PRO A 142 8.28 3.20 -3.39
N ASP A 143 9.08 3.53 -2.38
CA ASP A 143 8.57 4.09 -1.11
C ASP A 143 7.74 5.37 -1.42
N PRO A 144 6.55 5.54 -0.82
CA PRO A 144 5.99 4.79 0.31
C PRO A 144 4.98 3.72 -0.08
N LEU A 145 4.91 3.34 -1.36
CA LEU A 145 3.93 2.38 -1.83
C LEU A 145 4.19 0.99 -1.23
N PRO A 146 3.17 0.30 -0.69
CA PRO A 146 3.35 -1.01 -0.12
C PRO A 146 3.72 -2.03 -1.20
N ASN A 147 4.51 -3.02 -0.82
CA ASN A 147 4.83 -4.15 -1.68
C ASN A 147 3.66 -5.15 -1.70
N SER A 148 3.54 -5.91 -2.79
CA SER A 148 2.59 -7.03 -2.87
C SER A 148 3.33 -8.36 -2.77
N THR A 149 2.68 -9.36 -2.18
CA THR A 149 3.23 -10.72 -2.08
C THR A 149 2.26 -11.75 -2.62
N LEU A 150 2.72 -12.64 -3.49
CA LEU A 150 1.97 -13.80 -3.98
C LEU A 150 2.63 -15.08 -3.47
N LEU A 151 1.88 -15.90 -2.75
CA LEU A 151 2.34 -17.22 -2.30
C LEU A 151 1.97 -18.28 -3.34
N LEU A 152 2.96 -19.00 -3.85
CA LEU A 152 2.76 -20.09 -4.81
C LEU A 152 2.66 -21.47 -4.13
N GLY A 153 2.78 -21.51 -2.80
CA GLY A 153 2.68 -22.71 -1.98
C GLY A 153 4.02 -23.34 -1.65
N GLN A 154 3.96 -24.54 -1.06
CA GLN A 154 5.12 -25.33 -0.65
C GLN A 154 5.37 -26.44 -1.66
N TRP A 155 6.64 -26.64 -2.01
CA TRP A 155 7.05 -27.57 -3.06
C TRP A 155 8.24 -28.40 -2.61
N ALA A 156 8.40 -29.61 -3.14
CA ALA A 156 9.62 -30.39 -2.93
C ALA A 156 10.84 -29.57 -3.39
N PRO A 157 11.99 -29.59 -2.70
CA PRO A 157 13.12 -28.68 -2.97
C PRO A 157 13.54 -28.59 -4.45
N VAL A 158 13.60 -29.73 -5.14
CA VAL A 158 13.96 -29.81 -6.56
C VAL A 158 12.91 -29.14 -7.46
N ILE A 159 11.63 -29.30 -7.12
CA ILE A 159 10.52 -28.67 -7.84
C ILE A 159 10.48 -27.18 -7.53
N ALA A 160 10.67 -26.79 -6.26
CA ALA A 160 10.69 -25.40 -5.80
C ALA A 160 11.74 -24.57 -6.55
N HIS A 161 12.95 -25.12 -6.73
CA HIS A 161 14.02 -24.47 -7.48
C HIS A 161 13.62 -24.22 -8.95
N ARG A 162 13.14 -25.26 -9.65
CA ARG A 162 12.71 -25.12 -11.06
C ARG A 162 11.54 -24.15 -11.19
N LEU A 163 10.52 -24.32 -10.36
CA LEU A 163 9.35 -23.46 -10.30
C LEU A 163 9.74 -21.99 -10.12
N ALA A 164 10.63 -21.70 -9.17
CA ALA A 164 11.04 -20.33 -8.90
C ALA A 164 11.71 -19.67 -10.13
N HIS A 165 12.59 -20.39 -10.82
CA HIS A 165 13.25 -19.89 -12.02
C HIS A 165 12.31 -19.76 -13.22
N ASP A 166 11.38 -20.70 -13.40
CA ASP A 166 10.42 -20.68 -14.50
C ASP A 166 9.39 -19.56 -14.31
N VAL A 167 8.91 -19.35 -13.09
CA VAL A 167 8.03 -18.20 -12.76
C VAL A 167 8.78 -16.88 -12.92
N ALA A 168 10.02 -16.77 -12.46
CA ALA A 168 10.82 -15.55 -12.66
C ALA A 168 10.98 -15.20 -14.15
N ARG A 169 11.19 -16.21 -15.00
CA ARG A 169 11.24 -16.01 -16.45
C ARG A 169 9.89 -15.54 -17.01
N SER A 170 8.82 -16.22 -16.64
CA SER A 170 7.44 -15.91 -17.02
C SER A 170 7.03 -14.48 -16.63
N ILE A 171 7.40 -14.02 -15.44
CA ILE A 171 7.20 -12.63 -14.96
C ILE A 171 8.00 -11.65 -15.82
N THR A 172 9.28 -11.94 -16.06
CA THR A 172 10.18 -11.07 -16.84
C THR A 172 9.69 -10.86 -18.27
N GLU A 173 9.14 -11.90 -18.88
CA GLU A 173 8.58 -11.84 -20.24
C GLU A 173 7.31 -10.99 -20.27
N ARG A 174 6.43 -11.13 -19.27
CA ARG A 174 5.17 -10.38 -19.16
C ARG A 174 5.37 -8.92 -18.75
N SER A 175 6.41 -8.60 -17.98
CA SER A 175 6.72 -7.23 -17.55
C SER A 175 7.36 -6.36 -18.64
N GLY A 176 7.42 -6.85 -19.89
CA GLY A 176 8.00 -6.11 -21.01
C GLY A 176 9.53 -6.07 -20.99
N ARG A 177 10.18 -7.02 -20.30
CA ARG A 177 11.66 -7.21 -20.24
C ARG A 177 12.48 -6.04 -19.70
N ARG A 178 11.87 -5.05 -19.05
CA ARG A 178 12.59 -3.84 -18.58
C ARG A 178 13.44 -4.10 -17.35
N THR A 179 12.96 -4.95 -16.43
CA THR A 179 13.74 -5.41 -15.28
C THR A 179 13.47 -6.89 -15.03
N PRO A 180 14.50 -7.75 -14.98
CA PRO A 180 14.31 -9.16 -14.74
C PRO A 180 13.89 -9.44 -13.29
N ALA A 181 12.98 -10.39 -13.12
CA ALA A 181 12.69 -10.95 -11.82
C ALA A 181 13.91 -11.76 -11.34
N THR A 182 14.27 -11.60 -10.07
CA THR A 182 15.44 -12.24 -9.47
C THR A 182 14.99 -13.29 -8.47
N VAL A 183 15.58 -14.49 -8.55
CA VAL A 183 15.32 -15.57 -7.60
C VAL A 183 16.40 -15.54 -6.52
N THR A 184 15.99 -15.53 -5.25
CA THR A 184 16.88 -15.66 -4.09
C THR A 184 16.41 -16.82 -3.23
N TYR A 185 17.32 -17.72 -2.87
CA TYR A 185 17.05 -18.73 -1.86
C TYR A 185 17.41 -18.20 -0.47
N LEU A 186 16.45 -18.27 0.45
CA LEU A 186 16.58 -17.85 1.84
C LEU A 186 16.64 -19.12 2.72
N PRO A 187 17.84 -19.66 2.99
CA PRO A 187 18.00 -20.96 3.64
C PRO A 187 17.41 -20.99 5.05
N ASP A 188 17.58 -19.91 5.82
CA ASP A 188 17.04 -19.78 7.18
C ASP A 188 15.51 -19.77 7.24
N GLN A 189 14.87 -19.55 6.09
CA GLN A 189 13.41 -19.46 5.95
C GLN A 189 12.84 -20.61 5.13
N GLY A 190 13.68 -21.52 4.62
CA GLY A 190 13.26 -22.61 3.74
C GLY A 190 12.45 -22.12 2.53
N ARG A 191 12.89 -21.03 1.89
CA ARG A 191 12.07 -20.31 0.90
C ARG A 191 12.85 -19.84 -0.32
N PHE A 192 12.27 -20.00 -1.50
CA PHE A 192 12.60 -19.20 -2.68
C PHE A 192 11.73 -17.94 -2.73
N GLU A 193 12.39 -16.79 -2.82
CA GLU A 193 11.76 -15.50 -3.06
C GLU A 193 12.09 -15.02 -4.48
N ILE A 194 11.06 -14.74 -5.26
CA ILE A 194 11.15 -14.16 -6.60
C ILE A 194 10.83 -12.67 -6.45
N THR A 195 11.84 -11.81 -6.60
CA THR A 195 11.68 -10.36 -6.46
C THR A 195 11.63 -9.71 -7.83
N HIS A 196 10.63 -8.87 -8.09
CA HIS A 196 10.58 -8.04 -9.30
C HIS A 196 10.00 -6.65 -8.99
N PRO A 197 10.45 -5.60 -9.69
CA PRO A 197 9.81 -4.30 -9.58
C PRO A 197 8.47 -4.29 -10.33
N ASP A 198 7.44 -3.81 -9.65
CA ASP A 198 6.12 -3.61 -10.26
C ASP A 198 6.07 -2.25 -10.95
N LEU A 199 5.44 -2.20 -12.12
CA LEU A 199 5.23 -0.94 -12.82
C LEU A 199 4.11 -0.17 -12.14
N ILE A 200 4.35 1.10 -11.83
CA ILE A 200 3.34 2.01 -11.29
C ILE A 200 2.83 2.93 -12.40
N SER A 201 1.60 3.43 -12.26
CA SER A 201 1.05 4.40 -13.20
C SER A 201 1.83 5.72 -13.18
N ASP A 202 1.76 6.51 -14.25
CA ASP A 202 2.39 7.84 -14.27
C ASP A 202 1.84 8.75 -13.16
N THR A 203 0.54 8.61 -12.83
CA THR A 203 -0.11 9.31 -11.71
C THR A 203 0.51 8.92 -10.38
N ASP A 204 0.68 7.62 -10.12
CA ASP A 204 1.30 7.15 -8.88
C ASP A 204 2.78 7.52 -8.81
N ALA A 205 3.49 7.51 -9.94
CA ALA A 205 4.88 7.97 -10.02
C ALA A 205 5.00 9.47 -9.67
N ALA A 206 4.08 10.30 -10.16
CA ALA A 206 4.01 11.71 -9.78
C ALA A 206 3.70 11.88 -8.27
N ALA A 207 2.82 11.04 -7.71
CA ALA A 207 2.51 11.05 -6.29
C ALA A 207 3.72 10.70 -5.40
N VAL A 208 4.48 9.67 -5.81
CA VAL A 208 5.75 9.28 -5.15
C VAL A 208 6.75 10.44 -5.20
N ALA A 209 6.91 11.08 -6.36
CA ALA A 209 7.81 12.23 -6.50
C ALA A 209 7.42 13.39 -5.57
N ARG A 210 6.11 13.71 -5.46
CA ARG A 210 5.59 14.70 -4.50
C ARG A 210 5.90 14.31 -3.06
N TYR A 211 5.67 13.05 -2.67
CA TYR A 211 5.98 12.56 -1.32
C TYR A 211 7.48 12.68 -0.99
N ILE A 212 8.37 12.31 -1.92
CA ILE A 212 9.82 12.44 -1.74
C ILE A 212 10.18 13.91 -1.53
N ARG A 213 9.63 14.82 -2.34
CA ARG A 213 9.89 16.26 -2.23
C ARG A 213 9.41 16.83 -0.89
N ILE A 214 8.20 16.48 -0.44
CA ILE A 214 7.68 16.88 0.86
C ILE A 214 8.60 16.41 1.99
N THR A 215 9.06 15.16 1.94
CA THR A 215 9.95 14.58 2.95
C THR A 215 11.30 15.31 2.99
N GLN A 216 11.87 15.62 1.83
CA GLN A 216 13.10 16.39 1.71
C GLN A 216 12.94 17.82 2.24
N LEU A 217 11.86 18.52 1.87
CA LEU A 217 11.60 19.88 2.35
C LEU A 217 11.49 19.95 3.86
N ARG A 218 10.80 18.98 4.48
CA ARG A 218 10.71 18.90 5.95
C ARG A 218 12.04 18.60 6.61
N ALA A 219 12.86 17.72 6.02
CA ALA A 219 14.20 17.46 6.53
C ALA A 219 15.09 18.70 6.45
N ASN A 220 15.01 19.45 5.35
CA ASN A 220 15.74 20.71 5.18
C ASN A 220 15.29 21.75 6.21
N LEU A 221 13.97 21.96 6.36
CA LEU A 221 13.43 22.88 7.35
C LEU A 221 13.86 22.54 8.79
N ALA A 222 13.93 21.24 9.13
CA ALA A 222 14.39 20.79 10.44
C ALA A 222 15.90 21.01 10.67
N ALA A 223 16.69 21.20 9.61
CA ALA A 223 18.14 21.41 9.68
C ALA A 223 18.54 22.89 9.68
N LEU A 224 17.62 23.81 9.35
CA LEU A 224 17.89 25.26 9.31
C LEU A 224 17.88 25.90 10.70
N ASP A 225 18.68 26.95 10.88
CA ASP A 225 18.53 27.87 12.00
C ASP A 225 17.45 28.90 11.65
N LEU A 226 16.32 28.83 12.34
CA LEU A 226 15.14 29.67 12.05
C LEU A 226 15.40 31.18 12.20
N VAL A 227 16.47 31.59 12.89
CA VAL A 227 16.85 32.99 13.07
C VAL A 227 17.86 33.42 12.01
N ALA A 228 18.86 32.59 11.73
CA ALA A 228 19.90 32.92 10.74
C ALA A 228 19.43 32.75 9.29
N ASP A 229 18.56 31.76 9.04
CA ASP A 229 18.12 31.34 7.71
C ASP A 229 16.65 31.69 7.43
N ALA A 230 16.11 32.73 8.07
CA ALA A 230 14.68 33.06 8.07
C ALA A 230 14.07 33.15 6.66
N ASP A 231 14.71 33.85 5.71
CA ASP A 231 14.21 33.99 4.34
C ASP A 231 14.19 32.65 3.58
N CYS A 232 15.20 31.80 3.83
CA CYS A 232 15.27 30.45 3.26
C CYS A 232 14.16 29.56 3.84
N ALA A 233 13.96 29.62 5.17
CA ALA A 233 12.91 28.88 5.86
C ALA A 233 11.51 29.25 5.37
N VAL A 234 11.24 30.55 5.15
CA VAL A 234 9.96 31.02 4.60
C VAL A 234 9.70 30.47 3.19
N GLY A 235 10.71 30.50 2.31
CA GLY A 235 10.59 29.96 0.95
C GLY A 235 10.27 28.47 0.92
N LEU A 236 10.99 27.67 1.73
CA LEU A 236 10.77 26.23 1.82
C LEU A 236 9.44 25.88 2.48
N ALA A 237 8.99 26.67 3.47
CA ALA A 237 7.70 26.48 4.12
C ALA A 237 6.53 26.78 3.15
N ALA A 238 6.67 27.79 2.30
CA ALA A 238 5.67 28.09 1.27
C ALA A 238 5.58 26.98 0.22
N GLU A 239 6.72 26.45 -0.26
CA GLU A 239 6.74 25.31 -1.18
C GLU A 239 6.10 24.06 -0.54
N LEU A 240 6.44 23.78 0.72
CA LEU A 240 5.86 22.66 1.48
C LEU A 240 4.34 22.79 1.59
N HIS A 241 3.83 23.98 1.92
CA HIS A 241 2.40 24.23 2.04
C HIS A 241 1.64 23.97 0.73
N VAL A 242 2.21 24.41 -0.40
CA VAL A 242 1.62 24.16 -1.73
C VAL A 242 1.61 22.66 -2.06
N LEU A 243 2.69 21.93 -1.78
CA LEU A 243 2.72 20.49 -2.05
C LEU A 243 1.77 19.70 -1.15
N GLU A 244 1.64 20.09 0.12
CA GLU A 244 0.71 19.46 1.06
C GLU A 244 -0.76 19.69 0.69
N SER A 245 -1.10 20.84 0.10
CA SER A 245 -2.49 21.12 -0.34
C SER A 245 -2.91 20.26 -1.54
N TYR A 246 -1.98 19.82 -2.39
CA TYR A 246 -2.27 18.84 -3.43
C TYR A 246 -2.51 17.43 -2.87
N SER A 247 -1.96 17.11 -1.69
CA SER A 247 -2.14 15.81 -1.03
C SER A 247 -3.32 15.77 -0.06
N ARG A 248 -3.80 16.93 0.41
CA ARG A 248 -4.88 17.03 1.40
C ARG A 248 -5.91 18.04 0.93
N ARG A 249 -7.16 17.59 0.79
CA ARG A 249 -8.30 18.50 0.77
C ARG A 249 -8.72 18.70 2.23
N VAL A 250 -8.77 19.94 2.70
CA VAL A 250 -9.45 20.24 3.96
C VAL A 250 -10.94 19.97 3.73
N SER A 251 -11.61 19.23 4.61
CA SER A 251 -13.07 19.17 4.61
C SER A 251 -13.59 20.60 4.75
N SER A 252 -14.15 21.14 3.67
CA SER A 252 -14.91 22.39 3.75
C SER A 252 -16.13 22.10 4.62
N THR A 253 -16.02 22.40 5.90
CA THR A 253 -17.16 22.39 6.84
C THR A 253 -17.99 23.65 6.62
N ASP A 254 -18.42 23.88 5.38
CA ASP A 254 -19.18 25.08 5.03
C ASP A 254 -20.01 24.79 3.79
N ASP A 255 -21.01 23.92 3.93
CA ASP A 255 -22.25 24.07 3.16
C ASP A 255 -23.39 23.23 3.76
N ARG A 256 -23.89 23.62 4.95
CA ARG A 256 -25.20 23.18 5.44
C ARG A 256 -25.70 24.04 6.59
N THR A 257 -26.10 25.28 6.27
CA THR A 257 -27.33 25.92 6.79
C THR A 257 -27.47 27.33 6.20
N VAL A 258 -27.97 27.43 4.97
CA VAL A 258 -28.88 28.53 4.60
C VAL A 258 -29.91 27.99 3.60
N ARG A 259 -31.09 27.65 4.12
CA ARG A 259 -32.40 27.95 3.53
C ARG A 259 -33.49 27.68 4.55
#